data_AF-A0A3A6HDN7-F1
#
_entry.id   AF-A0A3A6HDN7-F1
#
_cell.length_a   1.000
_cell.length_b   1.000
_cell.length_c   1.000
_cell.angle_alpha   90.00
_cell.angle_beta   90.00
_cell.angle_gamma   90.00
#
_symmetry.space_group_name_H-M   'P 1'
#
loop_
_entity.id
_entity.type
_entity.pdbx_description
1 polymer ?
#
loop_
_entity_poly.entity_id
_entity_poly.type
_entity_poly.pdbx_seq_one_letter_code
_entity_poly.pdbx_strand_id
1 'polypeptide(L)' 'MRLDNKLKIAAFDTAMKSLLKNKNKYPDRTARNILESGAAVFHRNMNDDEKKNAFLHIKEKLPERDEDILAFIRDLFGSN' A
#
# COMPACT_ATOMS: atom_id res chain seq x y z
N MET A 1 11.24 1.54 19.49
CA MET A 1 9.85 1.46 19.01
C MET A 1 9.39 2.65 18.17
N ARG A 2 9.47 3.93 18.62
CA ARG A 2 8.99 5.07 17.80
C ARG A 2 9.87 5.41 16.59
N LEU A 3 11.18 5.14 16.69
CA LEU A 3 12.16 5.38 15.62
C LEU A 3 12.00 4.34 14.48
N ASP A 4 11.79 3.08 14.84
CA ASP A 4 11.62 1.96 13.90
C ASP A 4 10.40 2.13 13.00
N ASN A 5 9.29 2.65 13.56
CA ASN A 5 8.07 2.90 12.79
C ASN A 5 8.25 4.05 11.77
N LYS A 6 9.00 5.10 12.12
CA LYS A 6 9.29 6.21 11.18
C LYS A 6 10.13 5.73 10.00
N LEU A 7 11.11 4.87 10.24
CA LEU A 7 11.93 4.25 9.19
C LEU A 7 11.10 3.35 8.26
N LYS A 8 10.19 2.53 8.83
CA LYS A 8 9.26 1.71 8.07
C LYS A 8 8.36 2.54 7.16
N ILE A 9 7.76 3.61 7.68
CA ILE A 9 6.90 4.52 6.91
C ILE A 9 7.70 5.21 5.79
N ALA A 10 8.91 5.70 6.07
CA ALA A 10 9.74 6.34 5.05
C ALA A 10 10.17 5.38 3.93
N ALA A 11 10.53 4.15 4.28
CA ALA A 11 10.85 3.10 3.31
C ALA A 11 9.62 2.75 2.47
N PHE A 12 8.45 2.66 3.11
CA PHE A 12 7.18 2.39 2.44
C PHE A 12 6.79 3.48 1.46
N ASP A 13 6.81 4.75 1.88
CA ASP A 13 6.51 5.91 1.03
C ASP A 13 7.42 5.96 -0.21
N THR A 14 8.69 5.61 -0.04
CA THR A 14 9.66 5.54 -1.13
C THR A 14 9.30 4.44 -2.13
N ALA A 15 8.94 3.25 -1.63
CA ALA A 15 8.48 2.15 -2.48
C ALA A 15 7.18 2.51 -3.22
N MET A 16 6.21 3.13 -2.53
CA MET A 16 4.92 3.51 -3.12
C MET A 16 5.08 4.51 -4.26
N LYS A 17 5.91 5.54 -4.10
CA LYS A 17 6.21 6.51 -5.18
C LYS A 17 6.73 5.82 -6.45
N SER A 18 7.53 4.76 -6.30
CA SER A 18 8.03 4.00 -7.45
C SER A 18 6.93 3.15 -8.10
N LEU A 19 6.10 2.48 -7.29
CA LEU A 19 5.00 1.64 -7.79
C LEU A 19 3.91 2.45 -8.51
N LEU A 20 3.64 3.67 -8.05
CA LEU A 20 2.59 4.53 -8.60
C LEU A 20 2.92 5.09 -9.99
N LYS A 21 4.19 5.14 -10.40
CA LYS A 21 4.61 5.63 -11.74
C LYS A 21 3.90 4.93 -12.90
N ASN A 22 3.57 3.65 -12.74
CA ASN A 22 2.94 2.83 -13.77
C ASN A 22 1.51 2.39 -13.40
N LYS A 23 0.89 3.01 -12.39
CA LYS A 23 -0.41 2.59 -11.85
C LYS A 23 -1.52 2.49 -12.90
N ASN A 24 -1.53 3.41 -13.86
CA ASN A 24 -2.53 3.43 -14.94
C ASN A 24 -2.24 2.40 -16.04
N LYS A 25 -0.97 2.02 -16.21
CA LYS A 25 -0.55 1.07 -17.24
C LYS A 25 -0.74 -0.38 -16.79
N TYR A 26 -0.51 -0.66 -15.50
CA TYR A 26 -0.60 -2.01 -14.93
C TYR A 26 -1.32 -2.01 -13.57
N PRO A 27 -2.61 -1.65 -13.51
CA PRO A 27 -3.32 -1.44 -12.25
C PRO A 27 -3.35 -2.69 -11.36
N ASP A 28 -3.62 -3.87 -11.90
CA ASP A 28 -3.65 -5.11 -11.11
C ASP A 28 -2.27 -5.46 -10.53
N ARG A 29 -1.20 -5.26 -11.32
CA ARG A 29 0.17 -5.52 -10.84
C ARG A 29 0.56 -4.50 -9.77
N THR A 30 0.22 -3.22 -9.98
CA THR A 30 0.47 -2.16 -9.00
C THR A 30 -0.27 -2.44 -7.69
N ALA A 31 -1.56 -2.79 -7.74
CA ALA A 31 -2.34 -3.10 -6.53
C ALA A 31 -1.79 -4.30 -5.76
N ARG A 32 -1.38 -5.39 -6.44
CA ARG A 32 -0.73 -6.55 -5.78
C ARG A 32 0.59 -6.15 -5.12
N ASN A 33 1.45 -5.42 -5.85
CA ASN A 33 2.75 -5.00 -5.33
C ASN A 33 2.61 -4.08 -4.10
N ILE A 34 1.61 -3.20 -4.10
CA ILE A 34 1.29 -2.34 -2.94
C ILE A 34 0.88 -3.20 -1.75
N LEU A 35 -0.03 -4.16 -1.96
CA LEU A 35 -0.52 -5.05 -0.92
C LEU A 35 0.61 -5.87 -0.29
N GLU A 36 1.46 -6.48 -1.11
CA GLU A 36 2.62 -7.27 -0.67
C GLU A 36 3.65 -6.42 0.07
N SER A 37 3.96 -5.23 -0.46
CA SER A 37 4.90 -4.30 0.18
C SER A 37 4.39 -3.83 1.54
N GLY A 38 3.10 -3.52 1.64
CA GLY A 38 2.48 -3.08 2.89
C GLY A 38 2.48 -4.19 3.94
N ALA A 39 2.05 -5.40 3.57
CA ALA A 39 2.08 -6.55 4.47
C ALA A 39 3.49 -6.83 5.00
N ALA A 40 4.52 -6.75 4.14
CA ALA A 40 5.91 -6.96 4.51
C ALA A 40 6.46 -5.89 5.45
N VAL A 41 6.23 -4.60 5.16
CA VAL A 41 6.77 -3.49 5.97
C VAL A 41 6.11 -3.42 7.35
N PHE A 42 4.80 -3.62 7.40
CA PHE A 42 4.02 -3.53 8.64
C PHE A 42 3.91 -4.86 9.38
N HIS A 43 4.51 -5.94 8.84
CA HIS A 43 4.42 -7.32 9.37
C HIS A 43 2.99 -7.74 9.72
N ARG A 44 2.02 -7.32 8.90
CA ARG A 44 0.61 -7.61 9.10
C ARG A 44 0.25 -8.87 8.33
N ASN A 45 -0.11 -9.92 9.05
CA ASN A 45 -0.72 -11.10 8.45
C ASN A 45 -2.17 -10.80 8.10
N MET A 46 -2.51 -10.90 6.81
CA MET A 46 -3.88 -10.80 6.31
C MET A 46 -4.33 -12.20 5.85
N ASN A 47 -5.58 -12.56 6.15
CA ASN A 47 -6.20 -13.75 5.57
C ASN A 47 -6.59 -13.52 4.10
N ASP A 48 -7.06 -14.57 3.42
CA ASP A 48 -7.34 -14.50 1.98
C ASP A 48 -8.50 -13.56 1.63
N ASP A 49 -9.52 -13.49 2.47
CA ASP A 49 -10.66 -12.58 2.29
C ASP A 49 -10.23 -11.11 2.49
N GLU A 50 -9.43 -10.84 3.53
CA GLU A 50 -8.85 -9.52 3.79
C GLU A 50 -7.95 -9.08 2.64
N LYS A 51 -7.08 -9.97 2.14
CA LYS A 51 -6.22 -9.68 0.97
C LYS A 51 -7.04 -9.37 -0.26
N LYS A 52 -8.11 -10.13 -0.52
CA LYS A 52 -8.99 -9.93 -1.67
C LYS A 52 -9.70 -8.58 -1.59
N ASN A 53 -10.25 -8.23 -0.43
CA ASN A 53 -10.91 -6.95 -0.22
C ASN A 53 -9.92 -5.77 -0.30
N ALA A 54 -8.76 -5.89 0.32
CA ALA A 54 -7.70 -4.88 0.26
C ALA A 54 -7.22 -4.66 -1.19
N PHE A 55 -7.02 -5.74 -1.95
CA PHE A 55 -6.64 -5.67 -3.37
C PHE A 55 -7.68 -4.90 -4.19
N LEU A 56 -8.98 -5.19 -4.00
CA LEU A 56 -10.07 -4.51 -4.71
C LEU A 56 -10.10 -3.02 -4.39
N HIS A 57 -10.05 -2.64 -3.10
CA HIS A 57 -10.06 -1.23 -2.71
C HIS A 57 -8.83 -0.47 -3.21
N ILE A 58 -7.63 -1.07 -3.13
CA ILE A 58 -6.41 -0.44 -3.68
C ILE A 58 -6.61 -0.17 -5.17
N LYS A 59 -7.11 -1.16 -5.93
CA LYS A 59 -7.33 -1.05 -7.37
C LYS A 59 -8.33 0.06 -7.71
N GLU A 60 -9.43 0.16 -6.97
CA GLU A 60 -10.44 1.22 -7.15
C GLU A 60 -9.86 2.62 -6.89
N LYS A 61 -8.89 2.73 -5.99
CA LYS A 61 -8.21 3.98 -5.66
C LYS A 61 -7.08 4.38 -6.62
N LEU A 62 -6.49 3.45 -7.36
CA LEU A 62 -5.37 3.74 -8.28
C LEU A 62 -5.60 4.89 -9.29
N PRO A 63 -6.81 5.15 -9.80
CA PRO A 63 -7.08 6.29 -10.67
C PRO A 63 -7.00 7.66 -9.98
N GLU A 64 -7.07 7.72 -8.64
CA GLU A 64 -7.04 8.97 -7.87
C GLU A 64 -5.64 9.61 -7.86
N ARG A 65 -5.49 10.77 -7.21
CA ARG A 65 -4.19 11.44 -7.09
C ARG A 65 -3.27 10.60 -6.19
N ASP A 66 -1.97 10.66 -6.44
CA ASP A 66 -0.99 9.86 -5.67
C ASP A 66 -1.08 10.14 -4.16
N GLU A 67 -1.38 11.38 -3.77
CA GLU A 67 -1.57 11.76 -2.37
C GLU A 67 -2.75 11.03 -1.71
N ASP A 68 -3.88 10.92 -2.42
CA ASP A 68 -5.08 10.24 -1.93
C ASP A 68 -4.83 8.73 -1.79
N ILE A 69 -4.12 8.14 -2.77
CA ILE A 69 -3.73 6.73 -2.73
C ILE A 69 -2.79 6.45 -1.55
N LEU A 70 -1.79 7.31 -1.34
CA LEU A 70 -0.85 7.17 -0.23
C LEU A 70 -1.55 7.29 1.13
N ALA A 71 -2.49 8.23 1.28
CA ALA A 71 -3.30 8.36 2.49
C ALA A 71 -4.11 7.09 2.76
N PHE A 72 -4.83 6.59 1.75
CA PHE A 72 -5.60 5.35 1.86
C PHE A 72 -4.75 4.15 2.26
N ILE A 73 -3.59 3.96 1.62
CA ILE A 73 -2.70 2.84 1.92
C ILE A 73 -2.14 2.96 3.35
N ARG A 74 -1.82 4.18 3.81
CA ARG A 74 -1.39 4.41 5.18
C ARG A 74 -2.49 4.05 6.18
N ASP A 75 -3.74 4.38 5.91
CA ASP A 75 -4.85 3.97 6.78
C ASP A 75 -5.04 2.44 6.77
N LEU A 76 -4.93 1.82 5.59
CA LEU A 76 -5.08 0.37 5.43
C LEU A 76 -4.06 -0.43 6.25
N PHE A 77 -2.81 0.03 6.36
CA PHE A 77 -1.74 -0.69 7.07
C PHE A 77 -1.32 -0.06 8.41
N GLY A 78 -1.62 1.22 8.62
CA GLY A 78 -1.13 2.05 9.71
C GLY A 78 -2.10 2.23 10.87
N SER A 79 -3.26 1.57 10.88
CA SER A 79 -4.05 1.42 12.10
C SER A 79 -3.28 0.58 13.13
N ASN A 80 -2.55 1.29 14.01
CA ASN A 80 -2.28 0.89 15.38
C ASN A 80 -3.46 1.30 16.26
#